data_AF-A0A917HII2-F1
#
_entry.id   AF-A0A917HII2-F1
#
_cell.length_a   1.000
_cell.length_b   1.000
_cell.length_c   1.000
_cell.angle_alpha   90.00
_cell.angle_beta   90.00
_cell.angle_gamma   90.00
#
_symmetry.space_group_name_H-M   'P 1'
#
loop_
_entity.id
_entity.type
_entity.pdbx_description
1 polymer ?
#
loop_
_entity_poly.entity_id
_entity_poly.type
_entity_poly.pdbx_seq_one_letter_code
_entity_poly.pdbx_strand_id
1 'polypeptide(L)'
;MQAFAKIRWIFTGVFAFAITMQAQTQTAAPAPPPQQPAQVTYSNGQLTVAASNSSLNQILRDVARETGMKITGGVTDERVFGQYGPAAPSKVLSDLLDGTGTNILLLHATAATPAELILTPRQGGPTPPNPNAYSEDPLPPRQQYPITPQPETNPHGVPTAAEPTRSPNAVKTPQQIFEQLEHMRQQQQQQQSNPQ
;
A
#
# COMPACT_ATOMS: atom_id res chain seq x y z
N MET A 1 12.52 85.57 -16.83
CA MET A 1 13.07 85.04 -15.56
C MET A 1 12.44 83.69 -15.28
N GLN A 2 13.15 82.81 -14.59
CA GLN A 2 12.92 81.37 -14.34
C GLN A 2 13.51 80.44 -15.41
N ALA A 3 14.77 80.06 -15.15
CA ALA A 3 15.56 79.13 -15.94
C ALA A 3 15.51 77.72 -15.33
N PHE A 4 15.24 76.73 -16.16
CA PHE A 4 15.33 75.31 -15.83
C PHE A 4 16.80 74.86 -15.80
N ALA A 5 17.29 74.36 -14.66
CA ALA A 5 18.59 73.73 -14.56
C ALA A 5 18.43 72.20 -14.46
N LYS A 6 18.71 71.53 -15.58
CA LYS A 6 18.83 70.06 -15.69
C LYS A 6 20.18 69.64 -15.09
N ILE A 7 20.15 68.89 -13.98
CA ILE A 7 21.37 68.31 -13.40
C ILE A 7 21.74 67.04 -14.15
N ARG A 8 22.89 67.11 -14.84
CA ARG A 8 23.53 66.03 -15.58
C ARG A 8 24.56 65.38 -14.65
N TRP A 9 24.27 64.16 -14.19
CA TRP A 9 25.25 63.36 -13.45
C TRP A 9 26.23 62.71 -14.43
N ILE A 10 27.50 63.03 -14.27
CA ILE A 10 28.63 62.35 -14.92
C ILE A 10 29.39 61.68 -13.79
N PHE A 11 29.35 60.34 -13.71
CA PHE A 11 30.28 59.58 -12.88
C PHE A 11 31.08 58.67 -13.79
N THR A 12 32.25 59.16 -14.16
CA THR A 12 33.28 58.42 -14.87
C THR A 12 34.15 57.71 -13.83
N GLY A 13 34.09 56.37 -13.83
CA GLY A 13 35.23 55.47 -13.71
C GLY A 13 36.03 55.42 -12.40
N VAL A 14 35.92 54.27 -11.74
CA VAL A 14 36.97 53.24 -11.50
C VAL A 14 36.81 52.70 -10.07
N PHE A 15 36.18 51.53 -9.96
CA PHE A 15 36.33 50.68 -8.79
C PHE A 15 36.95 49.36 -9.23
N ALA A 16 38.22 49.20 -8.88
CA ALA A 16 38.87 47.91 -8.89
C ALA A 16 38.13 47.02 -7.87
N PHE A 17 37.36 46.06 -8.36
CA PHE A 17 36.81 45.00 -7.52
C PHE A 17 37.94 44.06 -7.12
N ALA A 18 38.55 44.31 -5.96
CA ALA A 18 39.22 43.25 -5.23
C ALA A 18 38.15 42.26 -4.80
N ILE A 19 38.05 41.12 -5.49
CA ILE A 19 37.22 40.00 -5.08
C ILE A 19 37.87 39.43 -3.81
N THR A 20 37.44 39.91 -2.66
CA THR A 20 37.68 39.19 -1.40
C THR A 20 36.92 37.89 -1.50
N MET A 21 37.63 36.77 -1.61
CA MET A 21 37.06 35.44 -1.42
C MET A 21 36.55 35.34 0.02
N GLN A 22 35.29 35.69 0.23
CA GLN A 22 34.61 35.38 1.47
C GLN A 22 34.37 33.87 1.46
N ALA A 23 35.21 33.14 2.21
CA ALA A 23 34.94 31.77 2.59
C ALA A 23 33.64 31.77 3.39
N GLN A 24 32.53 31.50 2.71
CA GLN A 24 31.28 31.19 3.36
C GLN A 24 31.53 29.89 4.13
N THR A 25 31.63 29.97 5.44
CA THR A 25 31.51 28.80 6.31
C THR A 25 30.07 28.31 6.17
N GLN A 26 29.81 27.52 5.12
CA GLN A 26 28.62 26.68 5.06
C GLN A 26 28.71 25.77 6.28
N THR A 27 27.92 26.09 7.32
CA THR A 27 27.64 25.17 8.40
C THR A 27 27.05 23.92 7.77
N ALA A 28 27.88 22.89 7.60
CA ALA A 28 27.44 21.59 7.13
C ALA A 28 26.30 21.13 8.04
N ALA A 29 25.19 20.70 7.44
CA ALA A 29 24.12 20.06 8.20
C ALA A 29 24.73 18.89 8.99
N PRO A 30 24.28 18.65 10.24
CA PRO A 30 24.76 17.51 11.01
C PRO A 30 24.53 16.22 10.20
N ALA A 31 25.56 15.37 10.15
CA ALA A 31 25.46 14.08 9.47
C ALA A 31 24.31 13.27 10.07
N PRO A 32 23.55 12.50 9.26
CA PRO A 32 22.52 11.62 9.79
C PRO A 32 23.14 10.63 10.78
N PRO A 33 22.41 10.24 11.84
CA PRO A 33 22.92 9.29 12.82
C PRO A 33 23.31 7.98 12.15
N PRO A 34 24.35 7.29 12.67
CA PRO A 34 24.80 6.02 12.11
C PRO A 34 23.69 4.97 12.19
N GLN A 35 23.62 4.10 11.18
CA GLN A 35 22.69 2.97 11.16
C GLN A 35 22.98 2.03 12.33
N GLN A 36 21.93 1.57 13.03
CA GLN A 36 22.07 0.62 14.12
C GLN A 36 21.63 -0.78 13.66
N PRO A 37 22.39 -1.85 13.99
CA PRO A 37 21.94 -3.21 13.73
C PRO A 37 20.68 -3.50 14.54
N ALA A 38 19.76 -4.26 13.94
CA ALA A 38 18.61 -4.77 14.67
C ALA A 38 19.03 -5.93 15.58
N GLN A 39 18.30 -6.13 16.67
CA GLN A 39 18.43 -7.36 17.46
C GLN A 39 17.43 -8.38 16.92
N VAL A 40 17.95 -9.51 16.46
CA VAL A 40 17.13 -10.63 15.94
C VAL A 40 17.33 -11.81 16.86
N THR A 41 16.25 -12.42 17.31
CA THR A 41 16.31 -13.60 18.17
C THR A 41 15.28 -14.62 17.71
N TYR A 42 15.72 -15.87 17.55
CA TYR A 42 14.85 -16.99 17.22
C TYR A 42 14.92 -18.04 18.32
N SER A 43 13.82 -18.28 19.01
CA SER A 43 13.75 -19.22 20.13
C SER A 43 12.37 -19.85 20.24
N ASN A 44 12.30 -21.14 20.56
CA ASN A 44 11.03 -21.88 20.71
C ASN A 44 10.11 -21.77 19.48
N GLY A 45 10.69 -21.70 18.28
CA GLY A 45 9.93 -21.52 17.03
C GLY A 45 9.37 -20.11 16.81
N GLN A 46 9.74 -19.14 17.65
CA GLN A 46 9.27 -17.77 17.58
C GLN A 46 10.41 -16.81 17.27
N LEU A 47 10.16 -15.88 16.35
CA LEU A 47 11.06 -14.83 15.94
C LEU A 47 10.68 -13.52 16.65
N THR A 48 11.69 -12.81 17.15
CA THR A 48 11.57 -11.44 17.66
C THR A 48 12.59 -10.57 16.94
N VAL A 49 12.16 -9.38 16.51
CA VAL A 49 13.03 -8.39 15.87
C VAL A 49 12.84 -7.05 16.56
N ALA A 50 13.94 -6.47 17.03
CA ALA A 50 13.99 -5.14 17.60
C ALA A 50 14.81 -4.22 16.70
N ALA A 51 14.16 -3.22 16.11
CA ALA A 51 14.76 -2.34 15.11
C ALA A 51 14.72 -0.87 15.57
N SER A 52 15.83 -0.16 15.36
CA SER A 52 15.97 1.26 15.68
C SER A 52 16.79 1.93 14.60
N ASN A 53 16.12 2.39 13.54
CA ASN A 53 16.78 2.87 12.31
C ASN A 53 17.69 1.79 11.67
N SER A 54 17.17 0.57 11.63
CA SER A 54 17.90 -0.59 11.12
C SER A 54 17.60 -0.82 9.64
N SER A 55 18.57 -1.32 8.89
CA SER A 55 18.38 -1.68 7.48
C SER A 55 17.54 -2.95 7.38
N LEU A 56 16.46 -2.91 6.58
CA LEU A 56 15.61 -4.08 6.34
C LEU A 56 16.39 -5.23 5.68
N ASN A 57 17.27 -4.93 4.72
CA ASN A 57 18.11 -5.94 4.09
C ASN A 57 19.04 -6.64 5.10
N GLN A 58 19.56 -5.90 6.08
CA GLN A 58 20.38 -6.49 7.15
C GLN A 58 19.53 -7.38 8.06
N ILE A 59 18.33 -6.92 8.47
CA ILE A 59 17.39 -7.71 9.25
C ILE A 59 17.07 -9.03 8.55
N LEU A 60 16.74 -9.01 7.26
CA LEU A 60 16.42 -10.23 6.51
C LEU A 60 17.59 -11.22 6.50
N ARG A 61 18.82 -10.74 6.33
CA ARG A 61 20.02 -11.60 6.39
C ARG A 61 20.21 -12.22 7.77
N ASP A 62 19.98 -11.46 8.83
CA ASP A 62 20.09 -11.97 10.20
C ASP A 62 18.97 -12.97 10.50
N VAL A 63 17.74 -12.71 10.07
CA VAL A 63 16.63 -13.68 10.17
C VAL A 63 16.95 -14.97 9.42
N ALA A 64 17.50 -14.90 8.20
CA ALA A 64 17.93 -16.07 7.44
C ALA A 64 18.95 -16.92 8.21
N ARG A 65 19.91 -16.27 8.88
CA ARG A 65 20.92 -16.94 9.69
C ARG A 65 20.33 -17.58 10.95
N GLU A 66 19.48 -16.86 11.69
CA GLU A 66 18.91 -17.33 12.96
C GLU A 66 17.87 -18.44 12.76
N THR A 67 17.08 -18.38 11.69
CA THR A 67 16.03 -19.36 11.40
C THR A 67 16.49 -20.51 10.50
N GLY A 68 17.64 -20.37 9.84
CA GLY A 68 18.16 -21.33 8.85
C GLY A 68 17.38 -21.34 7.53
N MET A 69 16.47 -20.39 7.32
CA MET A 69 15.73 -20.28 6.07
C MET A 69 16.57 -19.60 4.98
N LYS A 70 16.35 -19.99 3.72
CA LYS A 70 16.95 -19.32 2.57
C LYS A 70 16.10 -18.12 2.18
N ILE A 71 16.70 -16.96 1.95
CA ILE A 71 16.02 -15.78 1.43
C ILE A 71 16.61 -15.44 0.07
N THR A 72 15.76 -15.42 -0.96
CA THR A 72 16.14 -15.14 -2.35
C THR A 72 15.48 -13.85 -2.82
N GLY A 73 16.24 -13.00 -3.52
CA GLY A 73 15.80 -11.68 -3.95
C GLY A 73 16.27 -10.58 -2.99
N GLY A 74 15.52 -9.48 -2.93
CA GLY A 74 15.85 -8.36 -2.07
C GLY A 74 14.76 -7.30 -2.05
N VAL A 75 14.92 -6.35 -1.15
CA VAL A 75 14.06 -5.17 -0.99
C VAL A 75 14.87 -3.91 -1.29
N THR A 76 14.18 -2.83 -1.66
CA THR A 76 14.80 -1.50 -1.72
C THR A 76 15.37 -1.12 -0.34
N ASP A 77 16.29 -0.15 -0.31
CA ASP A 77 16.87 0.30 0.96
C ASP A 77 15.80 0.95 1.83
N GLU A 78 15.28 0.16 2.77
CA GLU A 78 14.22 0.53 3.69
C GLU A 78 14.74 0.60 5.14
N ARG A 79 14.11 1.47 5.93
CA ARG A 79 14.42 1.65 7.34
C ARG A 79 13.30 1.09 8.19
N VAL A 80 13.69 0.25 9.14
CA VAL A 80 12.77 -0.43 10.04
C VAL A 80 12.90 0.15 11.43
N PHE A 81 11.74 0.34 12.08
CA PHE A 81 11.62 0.86 13.43
C PHE A 81 10.59 0.05 14.20
N GLY A 82 10.87 -0.17 15.48
CA GLY A 82 9.94 -0.81 16.41
C GLY A 82 10.27 -2.27 16.67
N GLN A 83 9.34 -2.93 17.36
CA GLN A 83 9.45 -4.32 17.80
C GLN A 83 8.44 -5.18 17.06
N TYR A 84 8.90 -6.33 16.58
CA TYR A 84 8.10 -7.30 15.86
C TYR A 84 8.22 -8.66 16.54
N GLY A 85 7.10 -9.38 16.70
CA GLY A 85 7.04 -10.62 17.47
C GLY A 85 6.92 -10.40 18.98
N PRO A 86 7.06 -11.46 19.80
CA PRO A 86 7.40 -12.83 19.42
C PRO A 86 6.25 -13.51 18.67
N ALA A 87 6.52 -14.04 17.49
CA ALA A 87 5.55 -14.78 16.68
C ALA A 87 6.26 -15.74 15.72
N ALA A 88 5.50 -16.58 14.99
CA ALA A 88 6.07 -17.43 13.96
C ALA A 88 6.84 -16.60 12.91
N PRO A 89 7.96 -17.09 12.36
CA PRO A 89 8.77 -16.36 11.39
C PRO A 89 7.97 -15.80 10.21
N SER A 90 7.01 -16.58 9.70
CA SER A 90 6.12 -16.16 8.62
C SER A 90 5.32 -14.90 8.93
N LYS A 91 4.79 -14.78 10.16
CA LYS A 91 4.01 -13.62 10.59
C LYS A 91 4.90 -12.38 10.77
N VAL A 92 6.03 -12.54 11.45
CA VAL A 92 6.99 -11.44 11.66
C VAL A 92 7.55 -10.92 10.35
N LEU A 93 7.89 -11.81 9.41
CA LEU A 93 8.35 -11.44 8.07
C LEU A 93 7.28 -10.72 7.28
N SER A 94 6.01 -11.16 7.38
CA SER A 94 4.90 -10.47 6.74
C SER A 94 4.74 -9.04 7.30
N ASP A 95 4.85 -8.86 8.61
CA ASP A 95 4.73 -7.54 9.25
C ASP A 95 5.92 -6.62 8.94
N LEU A 96 7.12 -7.17 8.81
CA LEU A 96 8.34 -6.42 8.42
C LEU A 96 8.33 -6.00 6.95
N LEU A 97 7.70 -6.79 6.09
CA LEU A 97 7.68 -6.58 4.64
C LEU A 97 6.40 -5.88 4.16
N ASP A 98 5.43 -5.69 5.06
CA ASP A 98 4.24 -4.91 4.76
C ASP A 98 4.62 -3.47 4.39
N GLY A 99 4.00 -2.93 3.35
CA GLY A 99 4.30 -1.60 2.84
C GLY A 99 5.60 -1.45 2.02
N THR A 100 6.50 -2.44 2.01
CA THR A 100 7.80 -2.37 1.30
C THR A 100 7.71 -2.48 -0.23
N GLY A 101 6.50 -2.53 -0.78
CA GLY A 101 6.29 -2.72 -2.22
C GLY A 101 6.87 -4.03 -2.76
N THR A 102 6.95 -5.08 -1.92
CA THR A 102 7.53 -6.37 -2.29
C THR A 102 6.47 -7.47 -2.20
N ASN A 103 6.43 -8.37 -3.17
CA ASN A 103 5.64 -9.60 -3.06
C ASN A 103 6.45 -10.68 -2.36
N ILE A 104 5.77 -11.47 -1.53
CA ILE A 104 6.35 -12.46 -0.67
C ILE A 104 5.81 -13.84 -1.08
N LEU A 105 6.70 -14.79 -1.33
CA LEU A 105 6.36 -16.20 -1.47
C LEU A 105 7.14 -17.01 -0.43
N LEU A 106 6.41 -17.65 0.49
CA LEU A 106 7.01 -18.49 1.52
C LEU A 106 6.80 -19.97 1.18
N LEU A 107 7.91 -20.70 1.12
CA LEU A 107 7.95 -22.14 0.94
C LEU A 107 8.32 -22.78 2.27
N HIS A 108 7.50 -23.72 2.73
CA HIS A 108 7.74 -24.43 3.97
C HIS A 108 8.89 -25.43 3.84
N ALA A 109 9.60 -25.65 4.94
CA ALA A 109 10.65 -26.66 4.99
C ALA A 109 10.07 -28.07 4.74
N THR A 110 10.86 -28.91 4.08
CA THR A 110 10.61 -30.35 3.94
C THR A 110 11.76 -31.12 4.59
N ALA A 111 11.66 -32.45 4.65
CA ALA A 111 12.78 -33.27 5.13
C ALA A 111 14.08 -33.07 4.31
N ALA A 112 13.97 -32.64 3.05
CA ALA A 112 15.09 -32.48 2.13
C ALA A 112 15.52 -31.02 1.90
N THR A 113 14.69 -30.03 2.26
CA THR A 113 14.93 -28.61 1.95
C THR A 113 14.55 -27.69 3.11
N PRO A 114 15.38 -26.69 3.46
CA PRO A 114 14.99 -25.68 4.44
C PRO A 114 13.84 -24.80 3.92
N ALA A 115 13.19 -24.05 4.81
CA ALA A 115 12.20 -23.07 4.40
C ALA A 115 12.84 -22.00 3.50
N GLU A 116 12.07 -21.48 2.53
CA GLU A 116 12.55 -20.46 1.59
C GLU A 116 11.58 -19.28 1.51
N LEU A 117 12.13 -18.07 1.54
CA LEU A 117 11.42 -16.82 1.29
C LEU A 117 11.90 -16.24 -0.04
N ILE A 118 10.97 -16.05 -0.98
CA ILE A 118 11.26 -15.43 -2.27
C ILE A 118 10.62 -14.06 -2.30
N LEU A 119 11.45 -13.04 -2.53
CA LEU A 119 11.06 -11.63 -2.58
C LEU A 119 11.16 -11.12 -4.01
N THR A 120 10.06 -10.52 -4.49
CA THR A 120 10.02 -9.90 -5.83
C THR A 120 9.49 -8.47 -5.76
N PRO A 121 10.12 -7.48 -6.43
CA PRO A 121 9.63 -6.11 -6.44
C PRO A 121 8.22 -6.03 -7.05
N ARG A 122 7.33 -5.27 -6.41
CA ARG A 122 6.01 -4.95 -6.95
C ARG A 122 6.13 -3.67 -7.77
N GLN A 123 6.24 -3.81 -9.10
CA GLN A 123 6.10 -2.66 -9.98
C GLN A 123 4.64 -2.18 -9.93
N GLY A 124 4.46 -0.89 -9.65
CA GLY A 124 3.18 -0.24 -9.27
C GLY A 124 1.94 -0.84 -9.93
N GLY A 125 1.26 -1.68 -9.17
CA GLY A 125 -0.01 -2.32 -9.50
C GLY A 125 -0.73 -2.64 -8.20
N PRO A 126 -2.07 -2.78 -8.22
CA PRO A 126 -2.85 -3.05 -7.02
C PRO A 126 -2.26 -4.26 -6.29
N THR A 127 -2.05 -4.10 -4.99
CA THR A 127 -1.63 -5.14 -4.07
C THR A 127 -2.49 -6.38 -4.27
N PRO A 128 -1.97 -7.54 -4.73
CA PRO A 128 -2.73 -8.78 -4.69
C PRO A 128 -3.26 -9.00 -3.28
N PRO A 129 -4.55 -9.37 -3.15
CA PRO A 129 -5.17 -9.59 -1.86
C PRO A 129 -4.37 -10.65 -1.10
N ASN A 130 -4.09 -10.36 0.17
CA ASN A 130 -3.47 -11.31 1.07
C ASN A 130 -4.37 -12.57 1.14
N PRO A 131 -3.88 -13.77 0.77
CA PRO A 131 -4.68 -15.00 0.81
C PRO A 131 -5.12 -15.39 2.23
N ASN A 132 -4.51 -14.79 3.26
CA ASN A 132 -4.88 -14.94 4.67
C ASN A 132 -5.56 -13.70 5.26
N ALA A 133 -5.91 -12.68 4.46
CA ALA A 133 -6.80 -11.63 4.92
C ALA A 133 -8.23 -12.18 4.98
N TYR A 134 -8.55 -12.86 6.06
CA TYR A 134 -9.92 -12.87 6.55
C TYR A 134 -10.31 -11.41 6.73
N SER A 135 -11.10 -10.90 5.80
CA SER A 135 -11.73 -9.59 5.94
C SER A 135 -12.73 -9.74 7.08
N GLU A 136 -12.35 -9.35 8.30
CA GLU A 136 -13.31 -8.97 9.31
C GLU A 136 -14.00 -7.72 8.80
N ASP A 137 -15.09 -7.94 8.06
CA ASP A 137 -16.05 -6.90 7.71
C ASP A 137 -16.50 -6.22 9.01
N PRO A 138 -16.25 -4.91 9.20
CA PRO A 138 -16.85 -4.19 10.31
C PRO A 138 -18.35 -4.15 10.05
N LEU A 139 -19.07 -5.07 10.71
CA LEU A 139 -20.52 -5.01 10.82
C LEU A 139 -20.91 -3.55 11.14
N PRO A 140 -21.74 -2.89 10.32
CA PRO A 140 -22.14 -1.52 10.60
C PRO A 140 -22.81 -1.47 11.98
N PRO A 141 -22.59 -0.40 12.77
CA PRO A 141 -23.19 -0.29 14.09
C PRO A 141 -24.71 -0.40 13.94
N ARG A 142 -25.29 -1.41 14.60
CA ARG A 142 -26.74 -1.52 14.74
C ARG A 142 -27.23 -0.27 15.45
N GLN A 143 -27.73 0.68 14.67
CA GLN A 143 -28.60 1.74 15.16
C GLN A 143 -29.72 1.06 15.95
N GLN A 144 -29.75 1.29 17.26
CA GLN A 144 -30.80 0.78 18.13
C GLN A 144 -32.09 1.53 17.76
N TYR A 145 -32.91 0.91 16.92
CA TYR A 145 -34.28 1.34 16.73
C TYR A 145 -35.06 1.03 18.02
N PRO A 146 -35.87 1.97 18.55
CA PRO A 146 -36.78 1.67 19.65
C PRO A 146 -37.74 0.55 19.22
N ILE A 147 -37.66 -0.58 19.92
CA ILE A 147 -38.63 -1.67 19.81
C ILE A 147 -40.00 -1.15 20.23
N THR A 148 -40.89 -0.96 19.24
CA THR A 148 -42.32 -0.83 19.51
C THR A 148 -42.86 -2.26 19.69
N PRO A 149 -43.66 -2.57 20.73
CA PRO A 149 -44.14 -3.92 20.95
C PRO A 149 -45.05 -4.36 19.80
N GLN A 150 -44.63 -5.41 19.10
CA GLN A 150 -45.35 -6.04 18.01
C GLN A 150 -46.24 -7.16 18.60
N PRO A 151 -47.56 -7.19 18.31
CA PRO A 151 -48.42 -8.29 18.77
C PRO A 151 -48.08 -9.58 18.01
N GLU A 152 -47.82 -10.65 18.75
CA GLU A 152 -47.69 -12.03 18.24
C GLU A 152 -49.03 -12.52 17.67
N THR A 153 -49.04 -12.95 16.40
CA THR A 153 -49.93 -14.02 15.91
C THR A 153 -49.41 -14.70 14.64
N ASN A 154 -49.12 -16.00 14.80
CA ASN A 154 -49.18 -17.13 13.87
C ASN A 154 -48.22 -17.29 12.65
N PRO A 155 -47.69 -18.52 12.45
CA PRO A 155 -46.99 -18.92 11.24
C PRO A 155 -47.98 -19.54 10.24
N HIS A 156 -48.10 -18.95 9.05
CA HIS A 156 -48.46 -19.61 7.77
C HIS A 156 -48.59 -18.52 6.68
N GLY A 157 -47.86 -18.65 5.57
CA GLY A 157 -48.25 -18.06 4.28
C GLY A 157 -47.21 -17.21 3.53
N VAL A 158 -46.71 -17.81 2.44
CA VAL A 158 -46.29 -17.23 1.13
C VAL A 158 -45.10 -16.26 1.01
N PRO A 159 -44.21 -16.43 0.00
CA PRO A 159 -43.17 -15.47 -0.35
C PRO A 159 -43.78 -14.40 -1.26
N THR A 160 -43.87 -13.17 -0.77
CA THR A 160 -44.23 -12.01 -1.61
C THR A 160 -42.97 -11.21 -1.91
N ALA A 161 -42.73 -11.04 -3.20
CA ALA A 161 -41.71 -10.19 -3.81
C ALA A 161 -41.75 -8.76 -3.23
N ALA A 162 -40.58 -8.20 -2.95
CA ALA A 162 -40.38 -6.77 -2.75
C ALA A 162 -39.27 -6.30 -3.68
N GLU A 163 -39.61 -5.30 -4.49
CA GLU A 163 -38.87 -4.72 -5.61
C GLU A 163 -37.52 -4.11 -5.21
N PRO A 164 -36.51 -4.10 -6.10
CA PRO A 164 -35.30 -3.31 -5.89
C PRO A 164 -35.52 -1.85 -6.33
N THR A 165 -35.36 -0.95 -5.37
CA THR A 165 -35.25 0.50 -5.51
C THR A 165 -34.29 0.89 -6.64
N ARG A 166 -34.79 1.58 -7.67
CA ARG A 166 -33.99 2.19 -8.75
C ARG A 166 -33.17 3.36 -8.20
N SER A 167 -31.89 3.12 -7.92
CA SER A 167 -30.88 4.18 -7.79
C SER A 167 -30.40 4.62 -9.18
N PRO A 168 -30.30 5.93 -9.47
CA PRO A 168 -29.95 6.43 -10.82
C PRO A 168 -28.48 6.23 -11.23
N ASN A 169 -27.65 5.62 -10.37
CA ASN A 169 -26.25 5.27 -10.64
C ASN A 169 -25.98 3.75 -10.50
N ALA A 170 -26.91 2.92 -10.95
CA ALA A 170 -26.73 1.46 -10.94
C ALA A 170 -25.73 1.02 -12.03
N VAL A 171 -24.57 0.55 -11.61
CA VAL A 171 -23.69 -0.27 -12.46
C VAL A 171 -24.46 -1.54 -12.81
N LYS A 172 -24.63 -1.81 -14.11
CA LYS A 172 -25.42 -2.94 -14.62
C LYS A 172 -24.97 -4.25 -13.97
N THR A 173 -25.90 -5.02 -13.41
CA THR A 173 -25.58 -6.34 -12.86
C THR A 173 -25.27 -7.33 -13.99
N PRO A 174 -24.46 -8.36 -13.75
CA PRO A 174 -24.19 -9.41 -14.74
C PRO A 174 -25.47 -10.05 -15.34
N GLN A 175 -26.53 -10.14 -14.55
CA GLN A 175 -27.84 -10.65 -14.98
C GLN A 175 -28.49 -9.72 -16.01
N GLN A 176 -28.51 -8.41 -15.76
CA GLN A 176 -29.04 -7.43 -16.71
C GLN A 176 -28.20 -7.33 -17.99
N ILE A 177 -26.90 -7.57 -17.89
CA ILE A 177 -26.00 -7.61 -19.05
C ILE A 177 -26.34 -8.81 -19.95
N PHE A 178 -26.70 -9.95 -19.36
CA PHE A 178 -27.11 -11.15 -20.11
C PHE A 178 -28.39 -10.90 -20.92
N GLU A 179 -29.41 -10.32 -20.29
CA GLU A 179 -30.67 -9.97 -20.97
C GLU A 179 -30.45 -8.95 -22.11
N GLN A 180 -29.50 -8.02 -21.94
CA GLN A 180 -29.14 -7.07 -22.99
C GLN A 180 -28.40 -7.75 -24.16
N LEU A 181 -27.57 -8.75 -23.88
CA LEU A 181 -26.86 -9.50 -24.93
C LEU A 181 -27.82 -10.35 -25.77
N GLU A 182 -28.85 -10.95 -25.14
CA GLU A 182 -29.89 -11.68 -25.86
C GLU A 182 -30.69 -10.79 -26.81
N HIS A 183 -31.09 -9.60 -26.35
CA HIS A 183 -31.81 -8.63 -27.19
C HIS A 183 -31.00 -8.20 -28.41
N MET A 184 -29.69 -8.00 -28.25
CA MET A 184 -28.83 -7.57 -29.36
C MET A 184 -28.67 -8.66 -30.44
N ARG A 185 -28.55 -9.93 -30.04
CA ARG A 185 -28.47 -11.06 -30.99
C ARG A 185 -29.72 -11.20 -31.86
N GLN A 186 -30.89 -10.92 -31.29
CA GLN A 186 -32.15 -11.08 -32.00
C GLN A 186 -32.32 -10.01 -33.10
N GLN A 187 -31.85 -8.79 -32.86
CA GLN A 187 -31.91 -7.70 -33.82
C GLN A 187 -30.96 -7.91 -35.02
N GLN A 188 -29.80 -8.55 -34.77
CA GLN A 188 -28.82 -8.83 -35.82
C GLN A 188 -29.30 -9.93 -36.80
N GLN A 189 -30.15 -10.87 -36.36
CA GLN A 189 -30.72 -11.90 -37.24
C GLN A 189 -31.82 -11.36 -38.17
N GLN A 190 -32.60 -10.35 -37.76
CA GLN A 190 -33.62 -9.73 -38.63
C GLN A 190 -33.02 -8.88 -39.75
N GLN A 191 -31.87 -8.23 -39.52
CA GLN A 191 -31.17 -7.49 -40.60
C GLN A 191 -30.51 -8.41 -41.63
N GLN A 192 -30.19 -9.64 -41.27
CA GLN A 192 -29.58 -10.61 -42.19
C GLN A 192 -30.61 -11.42 -42.99
N SER A 193 -31.89 -11.33 -42.63
CA SER A 193 -33.01 -12.03 -43.29
C SER A 193 -33.87 -11.13 -44.18
N ASN A 194 -33.46 -9.87 -44.41
CA ASN A 194 -34.04 -9.02 -45.45
C ASN A 194 -33.11 -8.95 -46.67
N PRO A 195 -33.14 -9.94 -47.58
CA PRO A 195 -32.58 -9.75 -48.91
C PRO A 195 -33.45 -8.73 -49.65
N GLN A 196 -32.82 -7.68 -50.17
CA GLN A 196 -33.42 -6.89 -51.24
C GLN A 196 -33.26 -7.63 -52.56
#